data_AF-A0A9W4UL31-F1
#
_entry.id   AF-A0A9W4UL31-F1
#
_cell.length_a   1.000
_cell.length_b   1.000
_cell.length_c   1.000
_cell.angle_alpha   90.00
_cell.angle_beta   90.00
_cell.angle_gamma   90.00
#
_symmetry.space_group_name_H-M   'P 1'
#
loop_
_entity.id
_entity.type
_entity.pdbx_description
1 polymer ?
#
loop_
_entity_poly.entity_id
_entity_poly.type
_entity_poly.pdbx_seq_one_letter_code
_entity_poly.pdbx_strand_id
1 'polypeptide(L)'
;MQFFTATVSLLATAGVALASPLEVRTNTCFDGRAPICLGATNPSIGTVNKAQAITTIQQACAKQPTCVPGTTYNPVTGKMPGYTATLIMGNQCGGVTSWSQEACLALFLDNVDAKCGGSSSDTLFHTGYLRSVCDNTFVSFNLGG
;
A
#
# COMPACT_ATOMS: atom_id res chain seq x y z
N MET A 1 46.14 -41.71 17.70
CA MET A 1 45.27 -40.64 18.24
C MET A 1 44.87 -39.76 17.06
N GLN A 2 43.59 -39.80 16.69
CA GLN A 2 43.02 -39.01 15.60
C GLN A 2 42.73 -37.59 16.11
N PHE A 3 43.13 -36.57 15.37
CA PHE A 3 42.68 -35.19 15.58
C PHE A 3 41.97 -34.73 14.31
N PHE A 4 40.65 -34.59 14.40
CA PHE A 4 39.81 -33.93 13.41
C PHE A 4 39.85 -32.42 13.68
N THR A 5 40.42 -31.65 12.77
CA THR A 5 40.31 -30.19 12.78
C THR A 5 39.15 -29.79 11.86
N ALA A 6 38.00 -29.49 12.45
CA ALA A 6 36.87 -28.87 11.76
C ALA A 6 36.90 -27.36 12.04
N THR A 7 37.38 -26.57 11.09
CA THR A 7 37.24 -25.11 11.12
C THR A 7 35.93 -24.71 10.43
N VAL A 8 35.02 -24.18 11.22
CA VAL A 8 33.69 -23.70 10.84
C VAL A 8 33.82 -22.43 9.98
N SER A 9 33.36 -22.49 8.73
CA SER A 9 33.19 -21.31 7.89
C SER A 9 31.94 -20.56 8.34
N LEU A 10 32.09 -19.45 9.08
CA LEU A 10 31.01 -18.48 9.26
C LEU A 10 30.82 -17.70 7.97
N LEU A 11 29.82 -18.08 7.17
CA LEU A 11 29.26 -17.20 6.16
C LEU A 11 28.43 -16.11 6.85
N ALA A 12 29.02 -14.93 7.01
CA ALA A 12 28.25 -13.72 7.28
C ALA A 12 27.47 -13.34 6.01
N THR A 13 26.22 -13.77 5.91
CA THR A 13 25.27 -13.21 4.94
C THR A 13 24.97 -11.77 5.37
N ALA A 14 25.68 -10.82 4.78
CA ALA A 14 25.30 -9.43 4.81
C ALA A 14 23.89 -9.31 4.20
N GLY A 15 22.90 -9.01 5.04
CA GLY A 15 21.56 -8.65 4.59
C GLY A 15 21.66 -7.36 3.80
N VAL A 16 21.65 -7.47 2.47
CA VAL A 16 21.51 -6.32 1.59
C VAL A 16 20.08 -5.83 1.78
N ALA A 17 19.90 -4.81 2.62
CA ALA A 17 18.69 -4.02 2.63
C ALA A 17 18.61 -3.30 1.28
N LEU A 18 17.98 -3.94 0.30
CA LEU A 18 17.58 -3.30 -0.94
C LEU A 18 16.51 -2.28 -0.57
N ALA A 19 16.94 -1.05 -0.27
CA ALA A 19 16.11 0.11 -0.49
C ALA A 19 15.86 0.18 -1.99
N SER A 20 14.83 -0.54 -2.46
CA SER A 20 14.36 -0.41 -3.83
C SER A 20 14.04 1.07 -4.03
N PRO A 21 14.65 1.75 -5.02
CA PRO A 21 14.17 3.06 -5.39
C PRO A 21 12.68 2.90 -5.68
N LEU A 22 11.82 3.69 -5.02
CA LEU A 22 10.42 3.76 -5.41
C LEU A 22 10.44 4.08 -6.90
N GLU A 23 10.15 3.10 -7.76
CA GLU A 23 9.96 3.35 -9.18
C GLU A 23 9.01 4.54 -9.26
N VAL A 24 9.44 5.58 -9.98
CA VAL A 24 8.58 6.72 -10.27
C VAL A 24 7.47 6.18 -11.15
N ARG A 25 6.39 5.74 -10.51
CA ARG A 25 5.20 5.25 -11.17
C ARG A 25 4.60 6.46 -11.86
N THR A 26 4.62 6.47 -13.19
CA THR A 26 3.86 7.40 -14.02
C THR A 26 2.37 7.05 -13.92
N ASN A 27 1.80 7.20 -12.72
CA ASN A 27 0.40 6.97 -12.45
C ASN A 27 -0.38 8.28 -12.57
N THR A 28 -0.75 8.64 -13.79
CA THR A 28 -1.53 9.85 -14.06
C THR A 28 -3.01 9.73 -13.70
N CYS A 29 -3.47 8.53 -13.37
CA CYS A 29 -4.88 8.26 -13.10
C CYS A 29 -5.37 8.91 -11.81
N PHE A 30 -4.47 9.13 -10.84
CA PHE A 30 -4.77 9.84 -9.60
C PHE A 30 -4.31 11.30 -9.62
N ASP A 31 -3.82 11.80 -10.77
CA ASP A 31 -3.50 13.20 -10.95
C ASP A 31 -4.78 14.02 -11.08
N GLY A 32 -4.76 15.22 -10.50
CA GLY A 32 -5.89 16.16 -10.61
C GLY A 32 -7.01 16.00 -9.57
N ARG A 33 -6.91 15.06 -8.62
CA ARG A 33 -7.80 15.02 -7.44
C ARG A 33 -7.02 14.94 -6.13
N ALA A 34 -7.38 15.81 -5.20
CA ALA A 34 -6.95 15.69 -3.82
C ALA A 34 -7.74 14.55 -3.14
N PRO A 35 -7.09 13.72 -2.30
CA PRO A 35 -7.81 12.79 -1.45
C PRO A 35 -8.69 13.54 -0.45
N ILE A 36 -9.72 12.86 0.03
CA ILE A 36 -10.40 13.26 1.24
C ILE A 36 -9.62 12.69 2.41
N CYS A 37 -8.98 13.56 3.18
CA CYS A 37 -8.19 13.21 4.36
C CYS A 37 -9.07 13.25 5.60
N LEU A 38 -9.24 12.11 6.27
CA LEU A 38 -10.19 12.03 7.39
C LEU A 38 -9.71 12.84 8.60
N GLY A 39 -8.40 13.05 8.76
CA GLY A 39 -7.85 13.85 9.86
C GLY A 39 -8.28 15.30 9.85
N ALA A 40 -8.57 15.86 8.67
CA ALA A 40 -9.12 17.22 8.56
C ALA A 40 -10.57 17.31 9.05
N THR A 41 -11.33 16.21 8.98
CA THR A 41 -12.74 16.15 9.37
C THR A 41 -12.94 15.62 10.78
N ASN A 42 -12.11 14.65 11.20
CA ASN A 42 -12.14 14.04 12.52
C ASN A 42 -10.71 13.61 12.91
N PRO A 43 -10.05 14.37 13.80
CA PRO A 43 -8.68 14.08 14.24
C PRO A 43 -8.52 12.69 14.86
N SER A 44 -9.55 12.15 15.52
CA SER A 44 -9.50 10.84 16.19
C SER A 44 -9.39 9.67 15.23
N ILE A 45 -9.70 9.87 13.95
CA ILE A 45 -9.62 8.82 12.91
C ILE A 45 -8.59 9.17 11.84
N GLY A 46 -7.91 10.32 11.97
CA GLY A 46 -7.05 10.90 10.94
C GLY A 46 -5.71 10.21 10.75
N THR A 47 -5.22 9.56 11.79
CA THR A 47 -3.96 8.82 11.77
C THR A 47 -4.10 7.50 12.51
N VAL A 48 -3.39 6.48 12.04
CA VAL A 48 -3.31 5.15 12.66
C VAL A 48 -1.87 4.66 12.65
N ASN A 49 -1.57 3.59 13.39
CA ASN A 49 -0.26 2.96 13.32
C ASN A 49 0.03 2.45 11.89
N LYS A 50 1.19 2.84 11.33
CA LYS A 50 1.55 2.56 9.94
C LYS A 50 1.70 1.07 9.65
N ALA A 51 2.27 0.29 10.58
CA ALA A 51 2.41 -1.15 10.41
C ALA A 51 1.03 -1.83 10.31
N GLN A 52 0.08 -1.44 11.18
CA GLN A 52 -1.30 -1.94 11.13
C GLN A 52 -2.00 -1.57 9.83
N ALA A 53 -1.81 -0.34 9.35
CA ALA A 53 -2.35 0.09 8.06
C ALA A 53 -1.78 -0.73 6.90
N ILE A 54 -0.46 -0.88 6.83
CA ILE A 54 0.23 -1.67 5.80
C ILE A 54 -0.29 -3.11 5.79
N THR A 55 -0.39 -3.76 6.96
CA THR A 55 -0.94 -5.13 7.03
C THR A 55 -2.36 -5.21 6.50
N THR A 56 -3.23 -4.26 6.89
CA THR A 56 -4.63 -4.24 6.41
C THR A 56 -4.71 -3.99 4.91
N ILE A 57 -3.89 -3.09 4.37
CA ILE A 57 -3.82 -2.81 2.92
C ILE A 57 -3.31 -4.04 2.17
N GLN A 58 -2.25 -4.68 2.67
CA GLN A 58 -1.71 -5.91 2.08
C GLN A 58 -2.77 -7.03 2.02
N GLN A 59 -3.63 -7.17 3.04
CA GLN A 59 -4.75 -8.12 2.98
C GLN A 59 -5.78 -7.78 1.90
N ALA A 60 -6.04 -6.50 1.64
CA ALA A 60 -6.90 -6.07 0.53
C ALA A 60 -6.22 -6.40 -0.81
N CYS A 61 -4.96 -6.02 -0.97
CA CYS A 61 -4.17 -6.23 -2.18
C CYS A 61 -3.95 -7.72 -2.52
N ALA A 62 -3.79 -8.58 -1.52
CA ALA A 62 -3.67 -10.03 -1.72
C ALA A 62 -4.93 -10.66 -2.34
N LYS A 63 -6.11 -10.02 -2.18
CA LYS A 63 -7.37 -10.45 -2.81
C LYS A 63 -7.50 -9.97 -4.26
N GLN A 64 -6.59 -9.11 -4.73
CA GLN A 64 -6.50 -8.63 -6.11
C GLN A 64 -5.10 -8.93 -6.67
N PRO A 65 -4.75 -10.21 -6.90
CA PRO A 65 -3.38 -10.60 -7.29
C PRO A 65 -3.01 -10.17 -8.73
N THR A 66 -4.00 -9.92 -9.58
CA THR A 66 -3.81 -9.54 -10.98
C THR A 66 -4.64 -8.31 -11.32
N CYS A 67 -4.22 -7.55 -12.33
CA CYS A 67 -5.06 -6.56 -12.96
C CYS A 67 -4.80 -6.54 -14.47
N VAL A 68 -5.87 -6.63 -15.25
CA VAL A 68 -5.85 -6.65 -16.72
C VAL A 68 -6.75 -5.51 -17.19
N PRO A 69 -6.19 -4.52 -17.91
CA PRO A 69 -6.97 -3.41 -18.45
C PRO A 69 -8.19 -3.88 -19.26
N GLY A 70 -9.31 -3.20 -19.09
CA GLY A 70 -10.61 -3.57 -19.67
C GLY A 70 -11.43 -4.57 -18.85
N THR A 71 -10.87 -5.14 -17.78
CA THR A 71 -11.60 -6.08 -16.89
C THR A 71 -12.30 -5.34 -15.75
N THR A 72 -13.50 -5.80 -15.39
CA THR A 72 -14.20 -5.34 -14.18
C THR A 72 -13.93 -6.29 -13.02
N TYR A 73 -13.64 -5.73 -11.86
CA TYR A 73 -13.37 -6.49 -10.64
C TYR A 73 -14.39 -6.19 -9.55
N ASN A 74 -14.63 -7.16 -8.70
CA ASN A 74 -15.40 -6.93 -7.48
C ASN A 74 -14.54 -6.12 -6.47
N PRO A 75 -15.16 -5.22 -5.69
CA PRO A 75 -14.47 -4.57 -4.58
C PRO A 75 -13.83 -5.59 -3.63
N VAL A 76 -12.60 -5.34 -3.23
CA VAL A 76 -11.90 -6.15 -2.24
C VAL A 76 -11.58 -5.34 -0.99
N THR A 77 -11.57 -6.02 0.15
CA THR A 77 -11.30 -5.39 1.45
C THR A 77 -10.28 -6.18 2.26
N GLY A 78 -9.41 -5.49 2.96
CA GLY A 78 -8.59 -6.01 4.04
C GLY A 78 -9.17 -5.53 5.37
N LYS A 79 -9.12 -6.38 6.40
CA LYS A 79 -9.78 -6.10 7.68
C LYS A 79 -8.91 -6.52 8.85
N MET A 80 -8.75 -5.62 9.79
CA MET A 80 -8.27 -5.90 11.13
C MET A 80 -9.23 -5.28 12.15
N PRO A 81 -9.20 -5.68 13.43
CA PRO A 81 -10.04 -5.05 14.45
C PRO A 81 -9.89 -3.51 14.43
N GLY A 82 -10.97 -2.81 14.09
CA GLY A 82 -11.02 -1.35 13.98
C GLY A 82 -10.57 -0.74 12.65
N TYR A 83 -9.99 -1.52 11.72
CA TYR A 83 -9.40 -1.02 10.47
C TYR A 83 -9.94 -1.72 9.23
N THR A 84 -10.29 -0.92 8.21
CA THR A 84 -10.68 -1.43 6.90
C THR A 84 -9.90 -0.72 5.80
N ALA A 85 -9.27 -1.50 4.93
CA ALA A 85 -8.74 -1.03 3.66
C ALA A 85 -9.63 -1.53 2.53
N THR A 86 -10.06 -0.64 1.64
CA THR A 86 -10.92 -0.97 0.49
C THR A 86 -10.22 -0.60 -0.80
N LEU A 87 -10.25 -1.54 -1.75
CA LEU A 87 -9.81 -1.35 -3.12
C LEU A 87 -10.96 -1.69 -4.06
N ILE A 88 -11.35 -0.73 -4.91
CA ILE A 88 -12.20 -0.98 -6.07
C ILE A 88 -11.32 -0.74 -7.29
N MET A 89 -11.07 -1.78 -8.06
CA MET A 89 -10.20 -1.67 -9.23
C MET A 89 -10.97 -1.14 -10.44
N GLY A 90 -10.46 -0.07 -11.05
CA GLY A 90 -10.95 0.47 -12.31
C GLY A 90 -10.44 -0.31 -13.52
N ASN A 91 -10.94 0.06 -14.70
CA ASN A 91 -10.61 -0.65 -15.94
C ASN A 91 -9.21 -0.33 -16.51
N GLN A 92 -8.43 0.56 -15.89
CA GLN A 92 -7.04 0.84 -16.26
C GLN A 92 -6.06 0.52 -15.14
N CYS A 93 -6.46 -0.34 -14.19
CA CYS A 93 -5.61 -0.75 -13.08
C CYS A 93 -5.10 0.41 -12.23
N GLY A 94 -5.88 1.49 -12.17
CA GLY A 94 -5.48 2.74 -11.54
C GLY A 94 -4.22 3.32 -12.15
N GLY A 95 -3.94 3.12 -13.44
CA GLY A 95 -2.75 3.63 -14.14
C GLY A 95 -1.47 2.82 -13.92
N VAL A 96 -1.55 1.68 -13.24
CA VAL A 96 -0.40 0.81 -12.99
C VAL A 96 -0.12 -0.08 -14.21
N THR A 97 1.08 0.00 -14.77
CA THR A 97 1.52 -0.79 -15.93
C THR A 97 1.86 -2.24 -15.57
N SER A 98 2.56 -2.44 -14.45
CA SER A 98 2.95 -3.76 -13.92
C SER A 98 2.26 -3.98 -12.58
N TRP A 99 1.13 -4.68 -12.59
CA TRP A 99 0.36 -4.95 -11.37
C TRP A 99 1.07 -5.96 -10.46
N SER A 100 1.14 -5.63 -9.18
CA SER A 100 1.65 -6.50 -8.11
C SER A 100 1.03 -6.09 -6.76
N GLN A 101 1.27 -6.89 -5.72
CA GLN A 101 0.81 -6.52 -4.37
C GLN A 101 1.52 -5.24 -3.87
N GLU A 102 2.79 -5.07 -4.19
CA GLU A 102 3.57 -3.87 -3.89
C GLU A 102 3.04 -2.66 -4.66
N ALA A 103 2.62 -2.87 -5.91
CA ALA A 103 1.97 -1.85 -6.70
C ALA A 103 0.66 -1.37 -6.10
N CYS A 104 -0.16 -2.31 -5.66
CA CYS A 104 -1.38 -2.01 -4.95
C CYS A 104 -1.09 -1.24 -3.66
N LEU A 105 -0.14 -1.68 -2.84
CA LEU A 105 0.25 -0.97 -1.61
C LEU A 105 0.73 0.46 -1.90
N ALA A 106 1.55 0.64 -2.94
CA ALA A 106 2.02 1.95 -3.37
C ALA A 106 0.86 2.89 -3.71
N LEU A 107 -0.24 2.40 -4.29
CA LEU A 107 -1.43 3.24 -4.53
C LEU A 107 -1.95 3.86 -3.24
N PHE A 108 -2.02 3.12 -2.14
CA PHE A 108 -2.48 3.66 -0.86
C PHE A 108 -1.47 4.63 -0.24
N LEU A 109 -0.18 4.29 -0.28
CA LEU A 109 0.87 5.12 0.28
C LEU A 109 0.98 6.47 -0.47
N ASP A 110 0.99 6.43 -1.79
CA ASP A 110 1.20 7.63 -2.61
C ASP A 110 -0.05 8.51 -2.66
N ASN A 111 -1.23 7.90 -2.71
CA ASN A 111 -2.47 8.63 -3.01
C ASN A 111 -3.36 8.88 -1.79
N VAL A 112 -3.11 8.21 -0.66
CA VAL A 112 -3.81 8.45 0.59
C VAL A 112 -2.83 8.99 1.62
N ASP A 113 -1.84 8.19 2.06
CA ASP A 113 -0.95 8.57 3.17
C ASP A 113 -0.15 9.84 2.85
N ALA A 114 0.67 9.82 1.79
CA ALA A 114 1.55 10.92 1.42
C ALA A 114 0.77 12.22 1.15
N LYS A 115 -0.34 12.13 0.40
CA LYS A 115 -1.19 13.29 0.09
C LYS A 115 -2.00 13.81 1.29
N CYS A 116 -2.17 13.01 2.35
CA CYS A 116 -2.85 13.41 3.59
C CYS A 116 -1.90 13.79 4.73
N GLY A 117 -0.59 13.95 4.48
CA GLY A 117 0.41 14.41 5.45
C GLY A 117 1.45 13.37 5.87
N GLY A 118 1.38 12.15 5.32
CA GLY A 118 2.22 11.00 5.65
C GLY A 118 3.68 11.10 5.22
N SER A 119 4.05 12.11 4.43
CA SER A 119 5.45 12.34 4.03
C SER A 119 6.37 12.74 5.19
N SER A 120 5.82 13.01 6.38
CA SER A 120 6.55 13.49 7.56
C SER A 120 6.70 12.47 8.70
N SER A 121 6.07 11.29 8.62
CA SER A 121 6.01 10.33 9.72
C SER A 121 6.24 8.88 9.27
N ASP A 122 7.29 8.25 9.81
CA ASP A 122 7.57 6.83 9.58
C ASP A 122 6.66 5.90 10.40
N THR A 123 5.95 6.42 11.41
CA THR A 123 5.20 5.62 12.38
C THR A 123 3.69 5.67 12.19
N LEU A 124 3.17 6.72 11.55
CA LEU A 124 1.73 6.92 11.33
C LEU A 124 1.37 6.82 9.85
N PHE A 125 0.19 6.28 9.60
CA PHE A 125 -0.48 6.32 8.30
C PHE A 125 -1.65 7.29 8.39
N HIS A 126 -1.73 8.25 7.47
CA HIS A 126 -2.81 9.22 7.37
C HIS A 126 -3.97 8.63 6.58
N THR A 127 -5.14 8.58 7.21
CA THR A 127 -6.31 7.91 6.66
C THR A 127 -7.08 8.80 5.70
N GLY A 128 -7.80 8.18 4.77
CA GLY A 128 -8.45 8.91 3.70
C GLY A 128 -8.97 8.02 2.60
N TYR A 129 -9.45 8.66 1.54
CA TYR A 129 -9.84 7.99 0.33
C TYR A 129 -9.66 8.86 -0.90
N LEU A 130 -9.44 8.20 -2.03
CA LEU A 130 -9.35 8.85 -3.33
C LEU A 130 -9.90 7.93 -4.41
N ARG A 131 -10.59 8.55 -5.37
CA ARG A 131 -10.99 7.92 -6.62
C ARG A 131 -10.19 8.52 -7.77
N SER A 132 -9.59 7.67 -8.59
CA SER A 132 -8.91 8.06 -9.83
C SER A 132 -9.89 8.73 -10.79
N VAL A 133 -9.35 9.61 -11.65
CA VAL A 133 -10.13 10.31 -12.69
C VAL A 133 -10.24 9.49 -13.98
N CYS A 134 -9.23 8.66 -14.28
CA CYS A 134 -9.14 7.98 -15.56
C CYS A 134 -10.07 6.76 -15.65
N ASP A 135 -10.24 6.01 -14.56
CA ASP A 135 -10.81 4.66 -14.60
C ASP A 135 -11.69 4.31 -13.38
N ASN A 136 -11.93 5.29 -12.48
CA ASN A 136 -12.69 5.14 -11.25
C ASN A 136 -12.11 4.15 -10.22
N THR A 137 -10.86 3.72 -10.34
CA THR A 137 -10.13 3.03 -9.27
C THR A 137 -10.26 3.81 -7.97
N PHE A 138 -10.64 3.14 -6.90
CA PHE A 138 -10.85 3.74 -5.60
C PHE A 138 -10.02 3.03 -4.55
N VAL A 139 -9.23 3.81 -3.81
CA VAL A 139 -8.48 3.38 -2.64
C VAL A 139 -9.02 4.12 -1.43
N SER A 140 -9.28 3.39 -0.36
CA SER A 140 -9.74 3.96 0.90
C SER A 140 -9.17 3.20 2.09
N PHE A 141 -8.74 3.96 3.08
CA PHE A 141 -8.39 3.44 4.39
C PHE A 141 -9.21 4.21 5.43
N ASN A 142 -10.07 3.51 6.16
CA ASN A 142 -10.94 4.11 7.16
C ASN A 142 -11.09 3.22 8.40
N LEU A 143 -11.59 3.83 9.47
CA LEU A 143 -12.09 3.12 10.64
C LEU A 143 -13.55 2.72 10.39
N GLY A 144 -13.89 1.45 10.61
CA GLY A 144 -15.25 0.93 10.39
C GLY A 144 -15.29 -0.52 9.89
N GLY A 145 -14.57 -1.42 10.57
CA GLY A 145 -14.62 -2.86 10.33
C GLY A 145 -16.02 -3.44 10.39
#